data_AF-A0A6C0QME6-F1
#
_entry.id   AF-A0A6C0QME6-F1
#
_cell.length_a   1.000
_cell.length_b   1.000
_cell.length_c   1.000
_cell.angle_alpha   90.00
_cell.angle_beta   90.00
_cell.angle_gamma   90.00
#
_symmetry.space_group_name_H-M   'P 1'
#
loop_
_entity.id
_entity.type
_entity.pdbx_description
1 polymer ?
#
loop_
_entity_poly.entity_id
_entity_poly.type
_entity_poly.pdbx_seq_one_letter_code
_entity_poly.pdbx_strand_id
1 'polypeptide(L)'
;MDNIEFVSVDWHVLDDIKYLKSAHEKLVYVLLCKIAVTPLSPRTPIVTHLAKEAFCSEDEINEALNGLRELGLIDVSKTINSNGGSSYRYELLEVPEYFSEGYVKLADSLLTLYMRLPDFNADHVIMYAYLCDSYDDGLGYASPTQEQICEDLGIGANMPGKLAKTLKKYGLIDYEQPKAGASYIYRIYPAIEEPAKFYEKYPEVPRHG
;
A
#
# COMPACT_ATOMS: atom_id res chain seq x y z
N MET A 1 23.60 21.49 -6.40
CA MET A 1 22.64 20.56 -5.79
C MET A 1 22.51 19.44 -6.78
N ASP A 2 23.00 18.26 -6.42
CA ASP A 2 22.82 17.07 -7.25
C ASP A 2 21.31 16.79 -7.35
N ASN A 3 20.82 16.55 -8.57
CA ASN A 3 19.45 16.10 -8.77
C ASN A 3 19.30 14.75 -8.06
N ILE A 4 18.49 14.69 -7.01
CA ILE A 4 18.14 13.44 -6.35
C ILE A 4 17.13 12.74 -7.25
N GLU A 5 17.53 11.63 -7.86
CA GLU A 5 16.61 10.73 -8.58
C GLU A 5 15.92 9.80 -7.59
N PHE A 6 14.59 9.72 -7.66
CA PHE A 6 13.77 8.86 -6.81
C PHE A 6 13.26 7.65 -7.60
N VAL A 7 13.21 6.49 -6.95
CA VAL A 7 12.65 5.26 -7.51
C VAL A 7 11.33 4.98 -6.78
N SER A 8 10.26 4.77 -7.54
CA SER A 8 8.99 4.31 -6.97
C SER A 8 9.06 2.79 -6.76
N VAL A 9 8.68 2.34 -5.57
CA VAL A 9 8.67 0.93 -5.18
C VAL A 9 7.41 0.66 -4.37
N ASP A 10 6.72 -0.44 -4.67
CA ASP A 10 5.53 -0.86 -3.92
C ASP A 10 5.90 -1.24 -2.47
N TRP A 11 5.28 -0.52 -1.53
CA TRP A 11 5.50 -0.73 -0.09
C TRP A 11 5.20 -2.17 0.34
N HIS A 12 4.14 -2.78 -0.20
CA HIS A 12 3.75 -4.15 0.13
C HIS A 12 4.83 -5.18 -0.19
N VAL A 13 5.66 -4.94 -1.22
CA VAL A 13 6.79 -5.81 -1.56
C VAL A 13 7.95 -5.62 -0.57
N LEU A 14 8.18 -4.37 -0.14
CA LEU A 14 9.25 -4.07 0.82
C LEU A 14 8.94 -4.51 2.25
N ASP A 15 7.67 -4.45 2.66
CA ASP A 15 7.22 -4.84 4.00
C ASP A 15 6.96 -6.35 4.14
N ASP A 16 6.83 -7.08 3.01
CA ASP A 16 6.51 -8.50 3.02
C ASP A 16 7.50 -9.35 3.85
N ILE A 17 6.97 -10.12 4.78
CA ILE A 17 7.73 -11.07 5.61
C ILE A 17 7.38 -12.52 5.30
N LYS A 18 6.43 -12.76 4.40
CA LYS A 18 5.81 -14.07 4.16
C LYS A 18 6.40 -14.75 2.92
N TYR A 19 6.63 -14.01 1.84
CA TYR A 19 6.99 -14.58 0.54
C TYR A 19 8.44 -14.33 0.14
N LEU A 20 8.93 -13.10 0.34
CA LEU A 20 10.31 -12.70 0.15
C LEU A 20 11.12 -13.09 1.40
N LYS A 21 12.04 -14.01 1.19
CA LYS A 21 12.77 -14.73 2.24
C LYS A 21 14.00 -13.97 2.69
N SER A 22 14.43 -12.95 1.96
CA SER A 22 15.64 -12.20 2.29
C SER A 22 15.59 -10.71 1.93
N ALA A 23 16.42 -9.92 2.63
CA ALA A 23 16.68 -8.53 2.28
C ALA A 23 17.33 -8.40 0.88
N HIS A 24 18.06 -9.42 0.41
CA HIS A 24 18.66 -9.43 -0.92
C HIS A 24 17.61 -9.49 -2.01
N GLU A 25 16.56 -10.31 -1.87
CA GLU A 25 15.46 -10.36 -2.85
C GLU A 25 14.72 -9.02 -2.96
N LYS A 26 14.47 -8.37 -1.82
CA LYS A 26 13.88 -7.02 -1.78
C LYS A 26 14.79 -5.99 -2.45
N LEU A 27 16.08 -6.04 -2.18
CA LEU A 27 17.05 -5.14 -2.81
C LEU A 27 17.12 -5.35 -4.32
N VAL A 28 17.09 -6.59 -4.79
CA VAL A 28 17.04 -6.91 -6.24
C VAL A 28 15.77 -6.33 -6.87
N TYR A 29 14.61 -6.45 -6.23
CA TYR A 29 13.37 -5.83 -6.71
C TYR A 29 13.50 -4.29 -6.83
N VAL A 30 14.04 -3.62 -5.81
CA VAL A 30 14.29 -2.15 -5.84
C VAL A 30 15.20 -1.76 -6.99
N LEU A 31 16.28 -2.51 -7.22
CA LEU A 31 17.22 -2.24 -8.31
C LEU A 31 16.56 -2.44 -9.68
N LEU A 32 15.65 -3.40 -9.82
CA LEU A 32 14.86 -3.58 -11.04
C LEU A 32 13.89 -2.41 -11.27
N CYS A 33 13.22 -1.90 -10.22
CA CYS A 33 12.42 -0.67 -10.29
C CYS A 33 13.23 0.52 -10.79
N LYS A 34 14.46 0.68 -10.29
CA LYS A 34 15.38 1.74 -10.73
C LYS A 34 15.73 1.62 -12.22
N ILE A 35 16.03 0.41 -12.68
CA ILE A 35 16.39 0.14 -14.07
C ILE A 35 15.21 0.37 -15.01
N ALA A 36 13.99 -0.04 -14.63
CA ALA A 36 12.79 0.12 -15.43
C ALA A 36 12.40 1.58 -15.69
N VAL A 37 12.74 2.49 -14.76
CA VAL A 37 12.47 3.93 -14.88
C VAL A 37 13.46 4.65 -15.81
N THR A 38 14.60 4.02 -16.13
CA THR A 38 15.67 4.67 -16.91
C THR A 38 15.46 4.47 -18.43
N PRO A 39 15.22 5.54 -19.24
CA PRO A 39 14.87 5.42 -20.66
C PRO A 39 15.96 4.87 -21.59
N LEU A 40 17.18 4.69 -21.08
CA LEU A 40 18.37 4.34 -21.85
C LEU A 40 19.17 3.28 -21.11
N SER A 41 19.04 2.01 -21.48
CA SER A 41 20.20 1.25 -21.98
C SER A 41 19.81 -0.17 -22.41
N PRO A 42 20.20 -0.60 -23.62
CA PRO A 42 20.03 -1.98 -24.05
C PRO A 42 21.01 -2.91 -23.31
N ARG A 43 20.46 -3.98 -22.74
CA ARG A 43 21.03 -5.35 -22.73
C ARG A 43 22.51 -5.46 -22.31
N THR A 44 22.79 -5.18 -21.04
CA THR A 44 23.99 -5.69 -20.33
C THR A 44 23.54 -6.89 -19.48
N PRO A 45 24.36 -7.92 -19.21
CA PRO A 45 23.96 -8.99 -18.30
C PRO A 45 23.60 -8.38 -16.94
N ILE A 46 22.29 -8.26 -16.68
CA ILE A 46 21.76 -7.59 -15.50
C ILE A 46 22.32 -8.25 -14.24
N VAL A 47 22.58 -9.55 -14.30
CA VAL A 47 23.05 -10.37 -13.17
C VAL A 47 24.38 -9.86 -12.63
N THR A 48 25.42 -9.69 -13.46
CA THR A 48 26.73 -9.20 -13.01
C THR A 48 26.66 -7.79 -12.45
N HIS A 49 25.79 -6.94 -13.01
CA HIS A 49 25.62 -5.57 -12.55
C HIS A 49 24.84 -5.51 -11.23
N LEU A 50 23.72 -6.22 -11.13
CA LEU A 50 22.93 -6.37 -9.92
C LEU A 50 23.74 -7.00 -8.81
N ALA A 51 24.57 -8.00 -9.09
CA ALA A 51 25.46 -8.62 -8.11
C ALA A 51 26.40 -7.59 -7.47
N LYS A 52 26.96 -6.69 -8.29
CA LYS A 52 27.80 -5.60 -7.80
C LYS A 52 27.02 -4.55 -7.01
N GLU A 53 25.84 -4.15 -7.46
CA GLU A 53 25.03 -3.12 -6.77
C GLU A 53 24.37 -3.65 -5.49
N ALA A 54 23.98 -4.93 -5.47
CA ALA A 54 23.41 -5.62 -4.32
C ALA A 54 24.47 -6.23 -3.39
N PHE A 55 25.76 -6.11 -3.73
CA PHE A 55 26.89 -6.66 -2.97
C PHE A 55 26.79 -8.17 -2.69
N CYS A 56 26.35 -8.94 -3.67
CA CYS A 56 26.17 -10.40 -3.57
C CYS A 56 26.74 -11.12 -4.82
N SER A 57 26.66 -12.45 -4.83
CA SER A 57 27.10 -13.29 -5.95
C SER A 57 26.09 -13.31 -7.09
N GLU A 58 26.54 -13.68 -8.30
CA GLU A 58 25.64 -13.88 -9.44
C GLU A 58 24.63 -15.02 -9.20
N ASP A 59 25.01 -16.03 -8.42
CA ASP A 59 24.12 -17.13 -8.06
C ASP A 59 22.99 -16.64 -7.15
N GLU A 60 23.28 -15.83 -6.13
CA GLU A 60 22.28 -15.21 -5.26
C GLU A 60 21.33 -14.28 -6.04
N ILE A 61 21.84 -13.55 -7.03
CA ILE A 61 20.99 -12.77 -7.93
C ILE A 61 20.08 -13.67 -8.77
N ASN A 62 20.60 -14.77 -9.32
CA ASN A 62 19.79 -15.69 -10.11
C ASN A 62 18.71 -16.37 -9.25
N GLU A 63 19.03 -16.74 -8.01
CA GLU A 63 18.05 -17.24 -7.04
C GLU A 63 16.97 -16.18 -6.78
N ALA A 64 17.35 -14.94 -6.49
CA ALA A 64 16.41 -13.86 -6.26
C ALA A 64 15.52 -13.58 -7.49
N LEU A 65 16.09 -13.55 -8.70
CA LEU A 65 15.34 -13.37 -9.94
C LEU A 65 14.35 -14.51 -10.19
N ASN A 66 14.73 -15.75 -9.88
CA ASN A 66 13.81 -16.89 -9.96
C ASN A 66 12.69 -16.76 -8.94
N GLY A 67 13.00 -16.39 -7.68
CA GLY A 67 12.01 -16.15 -6.64
C GLY A 67 11.01 -15.05 -7.01
N LEU A 68 11.51 -13.89 -7.47
CA LEU A 68 10.65 -12.79 -7.94
C LEU A 68 9.75 -13.20 -9.12
N ARG A 69 10.26 -14.04 -10.03
CA ARG A 69 9.47 -14.58 -11.15
C ARG A 69 8.41 -15.57 -10.67
N GLU A 70 8.76 -16.48 -9.76
CA GLU A 70 7.80 -17.43 -9.15
C GLU A 70 6.68 -16.70 -8.40
N LEU A 71 7.02 -15.57 -7.79
CA LEU A 71 6.08 -14.66 -7.14
C LEU A 71 5.34 -13.75 -8.13
N GLY A 72 5.58 -13.85 -9.44
CA GLY A 72 4.87 -13.03 -10.43
C GLY A 72 5.09 -11.53 -10.29
N LEU A 73 6.20 -11.11 -9.66
CA LEU A 73 6.60 -9.69 -9.58
C LEU A 73 7.34 -9.25 -10.85
N ILE A 74 7.95 -10.19 -11.56
CA ILE A 74 8.69 -9.94 -12.80
C ILE A 74 8.45 -11.01 -13.86
N ASP A 75 8.58 -10.64 -15.12
CA ASP A 75 8.79 -11.58 -16.23
C ASP A 75 10.21 -11.48 -16.79
N VAL A 76 10.77 -12.61 -17.24
CA VAL A 76 12.12 -12.71 -17.80
C VAL A 76 12.07 -13.41 -19.15
N SER A 77 12.23 -12.65 -20.23
CA SER A 77 12.26 -13.18 -21.59
C SER A 77 13.68 -13.24 -22.15
N LYS A 78 14.03 -14.39 -22.74
CA LYS A 78 15.32 -14.63 -23.38
C LYS A 78 15.19 -14.50 -24.90
N THR A 79 16.00 -13.65 -25.51
CA THR A 79 16.15 -13.55 -26.97
C THR A 79 17.54 -14.01 -27.38
N ILE A 80 17.62 -14.91 -28.36
CA ILE A 80 18.88 -15.32 -28.99
C ILE A 80 19.12 -14.41 -30.18
N ASN A 81 20.24 -13.69 -30.17
CA ASN A 81 20.66 -12.85 -31.28
C ASN A 81 21.23 -13.71 -32.41
N SER A 82 21.24 -13.17 -33.64
CA SER A 82 21.76 -13.82 -34.84
C SER A 82 23.21 -14.31 -34.71
N ASN A 83 23.98 -13.72 -33.78
CA ASN A 83 25.37 -14.06 -33.50
C ASN A 83 25.53 -15.16 -32.41
N GLY A 84 24.44 -15.82 -32.00
CA GLY A 84 24.45 -16.85 -30.95
C GLY A 84 24.51 -16.32 -29.51
N GLY A 85 24.65 -15.00 -29.33
CA GLY A 85 24.60 -14.35 -28.02
C GLY A 85 23.18 -14.34 -27.44
N SER A 86 23.05 -14.60 -26.14
CA SER A 86 21.78 -14.48 -25.42
C SER A 86 21.60 -13.07 -24.88
N SER A 87 20.39 -12.52 -24.97
CA SER A 87 19.97 -11.30 -24.29
C SER A 87 18.73 -11.57 -23.46
N TYR A 88 18.65 -10.94 -22.29
CA TYR A 88 17.53 -11.08 -21.37
C TYR A 88 16.80 -9.73 -21.28
N ARG A 89 15.47 -9.78 -21.23
CA ARG A 89 14.60 -8.63 -20.93
C ARG A 89 13.84 -8.97 -19.65
N TYR A 90 13.82 -8.00 -18.75
CA TYR A 90 13.12 -8.06 -17.47
C TYR A 90 11.97 -7.06 -17.53
N GLU A 91 10.77 -7.49 -17.18
CA GLU A 91 9.56 -6.67 -17.12
C GLU A 91 9.03 -6.71 -15.69
N LEU A 92 8.68 -5.55 -15.13
CA LEU A 92 7.99 -5.46 -13.85
C LEU A 92 6.50 -5.71 -14.09
N LEU A 93 5.92 -6.59 -13.29
CA LEU A 93 4.50 -6.91 -13.35
C LEU A 93 3.73 -6.14 -12.27
N GLU A 94 2.41 -6.06 -12.40
CA GLU A 94 1.57 -5.57 -11.31
C GLU A 94 1.74 -6.46 -10.07
N VAL A 95 1.90 -5.84 -8.90
CA VAL A 95 2.08 -6.57 -7.65
C VAL A 95 0.87 -7.47 -7.39
N PRO A 96 1.04 -8.79 -7.25
CA PRO A 96 -0.08 -9.69 -7.01
C PRO A 96 -0.84 -9.37 -5.73
N GLU A 97 -2.17 -9.56 -5.75
CA GLU A 97 -3.05 -9.22 -4.61
C GLU A 97 -2.66 -9.91 -3.30
N TYR A 98 -2.05 -11.09 -3.36
CA TYR A 98 -1.63 -11.83 -2.17
C TYR A 98 -0.48 -11.17 -1.39
N PHE A 99 0.25 -10.21 -1.98
CA PHE A 99 1.16 -9.33 -1.23
C PHE A 99 0.41 -8.31 -0.37
N SER A 100 -0.87 -8.09 -0.65
CA SER A 100 -1.78 -7.25 0.14
C SER A 100 -2.61 -8.05 1.15
N GLU A 101 -2.50 -9.39 1.20
CA GLU A 101 -3.20 -10.23 2.17
C GLU A 101 -2.70 -9.92 3.59
N GLY A 102 -3.56 -9.32 4.42
CA GLY A 102 -3.25 -8.92 5.80
C GLY A 102 -2.94 -7.44 5.98
N TYR A 103 -3.14 -6.60 4.95
CA TYR A 103 -2.97 -5.16 5.04
C TYR A 103 -4.25 -4.42 4.65
N VAL A 104 -4.66 -3.46 5.47
CA VAL A 104 -5.73 -2.53 5.11
C VAL A 104 -5.15 -1.46 4.18
N LYS A 105 -5.62 -1.44 2.92
CA LYS A 105 -5.31 -0.34 2.00
C LYS A 105 -5.99 0.94 2.53
N LEU A 106 -5.17 1.87 3.01
CA LEU A 106 -5.62 3.20 3.40
C LEU A 106 -5.47 4.16 2.23
N ALA A 107 -6.53 4.93 1.95
CA ALA A 107 -6.45 6.00 0.97
C ALA A 107 -5.46 7.07 1.44
N ASP A 108 -4.48 7.42 0.62
CA ASP A 108 -3.47 8.45 0.93
C ASP A 108 -4.11 9.79 1.32
N SER A 109 -5.27 10.09 0.72
CA SER A 109 -6.07 11.28 1.02
C SER A 109 -6.43 11.42 2.49
N LEU A 110 -6.50 10.33 3.27
CA LEU A 110 -6.71 10.41 4.71
C LEU A 110 -5.56 11.14 5.41
N LEU A 111 -4.32 10.85 5.00
CA LEU A 111 -3.10 11.43 5.57
C LEU A 111 -2.77 12.80 4.98
N THR A 112 -3.11 13.04 3.71
CA THR A 112 -2.72 14.26 2.99
C THR A 112 -3.81 15.34 2.95
N LEU A 113 -5.09 14.96 3.00
CA LEU A 113 -6.23 15.89 2.93
C LEU A 113 -7.02 15.93 4.24
N TYR A 114 -7.50 14.79 4.73
CA TYR A 114 -8.39 14.74 5.90
C TYR A 114 -7.69 15.16 7.18
N MET A 115 -6.40 14.86 7.36
CA MET A 115 -5.60 15.36 8.50
C MET A 115 -5.50 16.89 8.59
N ARG A 116 -5.93 17.63 7.55
CA ARG A 116 -6.01 19.10 7.58
C ARG A 116 -7.32 19.62 8.17
N LEU A 117 -8.31 18.76 8.41
CA LEU A 117 -9.57 19.12 9.04
C LEU A 117 -9.37 19.33 10.55
N PRO A 118 -10.01 20.35 11.16
CA PRO A 118 -9.62 20.85 12.48
C PRO A 118 -9.82 19.87 13.65
N ASP A 119 -10.74 18.92 13.52
CA ASP A 119 -11.05 17.88 14.52
C ASP A 119 -10.73 16.46 14.03
N PHE A 120 -10.03 16.32 12.91
CA PHE A 120 -9.59 15.04 12.36
C PHE A 120 -8.11 14.79 12.70
N ASN A 121 -7.80 13.58 13.14
CA ASN A 121 -6.45 13.22 13.59
C ASN A 121 -6.17 11.72 13.33
N ALA A 122 -4.99 11.25 13.74
CA ALA A 122 -4.56 9.86 13.53
C ALA A 122 -5.54 8.81 14.09
N ASP A 123 -6.18 9.06 15.23
CA ASP A 123 -7.16 8.12 15.82
C ASP A 123 -8.34 7.87 14.87
N HIS A 124 -8.73 8.89 14.08
CA HIS A 124 -9.78 8.75 13.09
C HIS A 124 -9.32 7.90 11.90
N VAL A 125 -8.08 8.09 11.44
CA VAL A 125 -7.48 7.27 10.37
C VAL A 125 -7.43 5.80 10.79
N ILE A 126 -6.95 5.52 12.00
CA ILE A 126 -6.84 4.17 12.55
C ILE A 126 -8.22 3.54 12.72
N MET A 127 -9.19 4.29 13.27
CA MET A 127 -10.58 3.82 13.39
C MET A 127 -11.19 3.49 12.01
N TYR A 128 -10.94 4.33 11.00
CA TYR A 128 -11.41 4.06 9.64
C TYR A 128 -10.75 2.81 9.04
N ALA A 129 -9.44 2.63 9.24
CA ALA A 129 -8.70 1.45 8.80
C ALA A 129 -9.29 0.17 9.40
N TYR A 130 -9.51 0.18 10.72
CA TYR A 130 -10.08 -0.94 11.45
C TYR A 130 -11.48 -1.32 10.96
N LEU A 131 -12.33 -0.32 10.68
CA LEU A 131 -13.65 -0.58 10.13
C LEU A 131 -13.55 -1.19 8.72
N CYS A 132 -12.61 -0.74 7.88
CA CYS A 132 -12.37 -1.33 6.56
C CYS A 132 -11.93 -2.79 6.66
N ASP A 133 -11.04 -3.11 7.61
CA ASP A 133 -10.61 -4.48 7.91
C ASP A 133 -11.76 -5.37 8.39
N SER A 134 -12.63 -4.78 9.23
CA SER A 134 -13.81 -5.44 9.80
C SER A 134 -15.01 -5.50 8.85
N TYR A 135 -14.87 -5.05 7.60
CA TYR A 135 -15.95 -5.00 6.64
C TYR A 135 -16.28 -6.41 6.13
N ASP A 136 -17.55 -6.80 6.26
CA ASP A 136 -18.05 -8.07 5.74
C ASP A 136 -18.78 -7.85 4.42
N ASP A 137 -18.18 -8.31 3.31
CA ASP A 137 -18.75 -8.20 1.96
C ASP A 137 -20.12 -8.91 1.82
N GLY A 138 -20.36 -9.97 2.60
CA GLY A 138 -21.62 -10.70 2.60
C GLY A 138 -22.75 -9.92 3.27
N LEU A 139 -22.42 -9.05 4.23
CA LEU A 139 -23.36 -8.19 4.94
C LEU A 139 -23.45 -6.78 4.35
N GLY A 140 -22.39 -6.33 3.66
CA GLY A 140 -22.27 -4.98 3.11
C GLY A 140 -21.95 -3.91 4.16
N TYR A 141 -21.46 -4.29 5.33
CA TYR A 141 -21.11 -3.40 6.43
C TYR A 141 -20.12 -4.04 7.41
N ALA A 142 -19.48 -3.21 8.24
CA ALA A 142 -18.75 -3.64 9.42
C ALA A 142 -19.67 -3.58 10.66
N SER A 143 -19.58 -4.56 11.57
CA SER A 143 -20.36 -4.54 12.82
C SER A 143 -19.58 -4.97 14.08
N PRO A 144 -18.36 -4.44 14.32
CA PRO A 144 -17.65 -4.69 15.55
C PRO A 144 -18.42 -4.11 16.75
N THR A 145 -18.30 -4.74 17.91
CA THR A 145 -18.79 -4.17 19.17
C THR A 145 -17.92 -3.00 19.59
N GLN A 146 -18.44 -2.09 20.42
CA GLN A 146 -17.60 -1.03 20.98
C GLN A 146 -16.48 -1.57 21.87
N GLU A 147 -16.71 -2.71 22.51
CA GLU A 147 -15.69 -3.39 23.33
C GLU A 147 -14.54 -3.90 22.47
N GLN A 148 -14.84 -4.55 21.34
CA GLN A 148 -13.84 -4.98 20.35
C GLN A 148 -13.02 -3.81 19.84
N ILE A 149 -13.67 -2.72 19.42
CA ILE A 149 -12.97 -1.51 18.97
C ILE A 149 -12.02 -0.97 20.05
N CYS A 150 -12.46 -0.96 21.33
CA CYS A 150 -11.62 -0.47 22.42
C CYS A 150 -10.41 -1.37 22.67
N GLU A 151 -10.62 -2.69 22.65
CA GLU A 151 -9.57 -3.68 22.86
C GLU A 151 -8.54 -3.65 21.73
N ASP A 152 -9.02 -3.73 20.48
CA ASP A 152 -8.17 -3.83 19.29
C ASP A 152 -7.38 -2.54 19.03
N LEU A 153 -7.98 -1.37 19.32
CA LEU A 153 -7.33 -0.07 19.11
C LEU A 153 -6.64 0.49 20.36
N GLY A 154 -6.78 -0.15 21.52
CA GLY A 154 -6.24 0.35 22.78
C GLY A 154 -6.82 1.71 23.23
N ILE A 155 -8.08 1.99 22.89
CA ILE A 155 -8.74 3.27 23.18
C ILE A 155 -9.77 3.17 24.32
N GLY A 156 -10.02 4.29 25.00
CA GLY A 156 -10.97 4.33 26.11
C GLY A 156 -12.44 4.12 25.66
N ALA A 157 -13.29 3.58 26.53
CA ALA A 157 -14.68 3.19 26.26
C ALA A 157 -15.57 4.26 25.59
N ASN A 158 -15.27 5.55 25.80
CA ASN A 158 -16.04 6.65 25.20
C ASN A 158 -15.51 7.11 23.83
N MET A 159 -14.37 6.58 23.38
CA MET A 159 -13.68 7.00 22.16
C MET A 159 -14.34 6.47 20.88
N PRO A 160 -14.77 5.20 20.76
CA PRO A 160 -15.37 4.68 19.52
C PRO A 160 -16.52 5.57 19.02
N GLY A 161 -17.42 5.96 19.92
CA GLY A 161 -18.55 6.84 19.58
C GLY A 161 -18.16 8.27 19.22
N LYS A 162 -17.07 8.80 19.79
CA LYS A 162 -16.54 10.13 19.42
C LYS A 162 -15.90 10.10 18.03
N LEU A 163 -15.04 9.12 17.77
CA LEU A 163 -14.37 8.95 16.48
C LEU A 163 -15.39 8.69 15.36
N ALA A 164 -16.37 7.82 15.59
CA ALA A 164 -17.43 7.54 14.62
C ALA A 164 -18.26 8.78 14.26
N LYS A 165 -18.52 9.69 15.20
CA LYS A 165 -19.21 10.96 14.92
C LYS A 165 -18.43 11.84 13.96
N THR A 166 -17.11 11.97 14.15
CA THR A 166 -16.25 12.75 13.25
C THR A 166 -16.11 12.08 11.88
N LEU A 167 -15.93 10.75 11.83
CA LEU A 167 -15.90 10.02 10.56
C LEU A 167 -17.22 10.18 9.78
N LYS A 168 -18.36 10.17 10.47
CA LYS A 168 -19.68 10.44 9.88
C LYS A 168 -19.82 11.89 9.42
N LYS A 169 -19.38 12.86 10.22
CA LYS A 169 -19.35 14.29 9.85
C LYS A 169 -18.65 14.52 8.51
N TYR A 170 -17.55 13.81 8.26
CA TYR A 170 -16.78 13.92 7.02
C TYR A 170 -17.15 12.90 5.93
N GLY A 171 -18.27 12.18 6.12
CA GLY A 171 -18.83 11.27 5.13
C GLY A 171 -17.94 10.09 4.78
N LEU A 172 -17.07 9.66 5.70
CA LEU A 172 -16.27 8.45 5.56
C LEU A 172 -17.05 7.21 6.00
N ILE A 173 -17.99 7.39 6.92
CA ILE A 173 -18.90 6.32 7.35
C ILE A 173 -20.33 6.85 7.53
N ASP A 174 -21.28 5.93 7.56
CA ASP A 174 -22.53 6.12 8.30
C ASP A 174 -22.64 5.02 9.35
N TYR A 175 -23.38 5.28 10.43
CA TYR A 175 -23.63 4.28 11.44
C TYR A 175 -25.01 4.40 12.07
N GLU A 176 -25.58 3.24 12.40
CA GLU A 176 -26.87 3.12 13.08
C GLU A 176 -26.87 1.97 14.07
N GLN A 177 -27.77 2.03 15.05
CA GLN A 177 -28.01 0.94 15.97
C GLN A 177 -29.37 0.31 15.63
N PRO A 178 -29.42 -0.94 15.12
CA PRO A 178 -30.67 -1.54 14.64
C PRO A 178 -31.73 -1.71 15.74
N LYS A 179 -31.28 -1.98 16.97
CA LYS A 179 -32.11 -2.10 18.17
C LYS A 179 -31.27 -1.74 19.40
N ALA A 180 -31.91 -1.21 20.44
CA ALA A 180 -31.21 -0.89 21.68
C ALA A 180 -30.44 -2.11 22.22
N GLY A 181 -29.14 -1.91 22.48
CA GLY A 181 -28.25 -2.96 22.98
C GLY A 181 -27.63 -3.86 21.90
N ALA A 182 -27.95 -3.68 20.61
CA ALA A 182 -27.20 -4.32 19.53
C ALA A 182 -25.92 -3.56 19.21
N SER A 183 -24.96 -4.25 18.59
CA SER A 183 -23.80 -3.62 17.95
C SER A 183 -24.24 -2.60 16.91
N TYR A 184 -23.43 -1.57 16.73
CA TYR A 184 -23.62 -0.63 15.64
C TYR A 184 -23.31 -1.31 14.30
N ILE A 185 -24.05 -0.90 13.28
CA ILE A 185 -23.72 -1.19 11.89
C ILE A 185 -22.99 0.02 11.33
N TYR A 186 -21.83 -0.19 10.74
CA TYR A 186 -20.99 0.83 10.12
C TYR A 186 -20.93 0.60 8.61
N ARG A 187 -21.51 1.52 7.84
CA ARG A 187 -21.39 1.56 6.38
C ARG A 187 -20.21 2.44 6.03
N ILE A 188 -19.31 1.95 5.19
CA ILE A 188 -18.04 2.62 4.87
C ILE A 188 -18.15 3.24 3.49
N TYR A 189 -17.66 4.47 3.36
CA TYR A 189 -17.59 5.19 2.10
C TYR A 189 -16.14 5.52 1.76
N PRO A 190 -15.75 5.49 0.48
CA PRO A 190 -14.40 5.83 0.06
C PRO A 190 -14.06 7.28 0.39
N ALA A 191 -12.81 7.53 0.77
CA ALA A 191 -12.29 8.87 0.98
C ALA A 191 -12.25 9.66 -0.35
N ILE A 192 -12.39 10.98 -0.29
CA ILE A 192 -12.24 11.84 -1.47
C ILE A 192 -10.76 11.97 -1.79
N GLU A 193 -10.33 11.39 -2.90
CA GLU A 193 -8.91 11.41 -3.31
C GLU A 193 -8.50 12.63 -4.11
N GLU A 194 -9.43 13.25 -4.84
CA GLU A 194 -9.12 14.40 -5.69
C GLU A 194 -9.10 15.70 -4.86
N PRO A 195 -7.95 16.42 -4.79
CA PRO A 195 -7.84 17.63 -3.97
C PRO A 195 -8.89 18.69 -4.34
N ALA A 196 -9.19 18.88 -5.63
CA ALA A 196 -10.17 19.86 -6.08
C ALA A 196 -11.57 19.59 -5.47
N LYS A 197 -12.04 18.34 -5.55
CA LYS A 197 -13.32 17.92 -4.95
C LYS A 197 -13.31 18.01 -3.43
N PHE A 198 -12.18 17.69 -2.81
CA PHE A 198 -12.03 17.81 -1.36
C PHE A 198 -12.20 19.26 -0.89
N TYR A 199 -11.49 20.20 -1.54
CA TYR A 199 -11.56 21.63 -1.21
C TYR A 199 -12.87 22.30 -1.64
N GLU A 200 -13.62 21.72 -2.58
CA GLU A 200 -14.99 22.13 -2.89
C GLU A 200 -15.94 21.74 -1.75
N LYS A 201 -15.80 20.51 -1.22
CA LYS A 201 -16.62 20.01 -0.11
C LYS A 201 -16.27 20.65 1.24
N TYR A 202 -14.98 20.93 1.47
CA TYR A 202 -14.46 21.51 2.71
C TYR A 202 -13.67 22.81 2.42
N PRO A 203 -14.36 23.89 2.01
CA PRO A 203 -13.72 25.15 1.61
C PRO A 203 -12.99 25.86 2.76
N GLU A 204 -13.29 25.50 4.02
CA GLU A 204 -12.66 26.03 5.23
C GLU A 204 -11.23 25.50 5.46
N VAL A 205 -10.83 24.42 4.78
CA VAL A 205 -9.51 23.80 4.97
C VAL A 205 -8.42 24.66 4.32
N PRO A 206 -7.36 25.04 5.04
CA PRO A 206 -6.24 25.78 4.47
C PRO A 206 -5.60 25.04 3.29
N ARG A 207 -5.37 25.74 2.18
CA ARG A 207 -4.82 25.15 0.95
C ARG A 207 -3.29 24.99 0.97
N HIS A 208 -2.59 25.59 1.94
CA HIS A 208 -1.13 25.56 2.04
C HIS A 208 -0.65 25.57 3.50
N GLY A 209 0.30 24.69 3.80
CA GLY A 209 1.22 24.70 4.94
C GLY A 209 2.57 24.25 4.43
#